data_AF-A0A924Y9B1-F1
#
_entry.id   AF-A0A924Y9B1-F1
#
_cell.length_a   1.000
_cell.length_b   1.000
_cell.length_c   1.000
_cell.angle_alpha   90.00
_cell.angle_beta   90.00
_cell.angle_gamma   90.00
#
_symmetry.space_group_name_H-M   'P 1'
#
loop_
_entity.id
_entity.type
_entity.pdbx_description
1 polymer ?
#
loop_
_entity_poly.entity_id
_entity_poly.type
_entity_poly.pdbx_seq_one_letter_code
_entity_poly.pdbx_strand_id
1 'polypeptide(L)'
;MRIGIFYRDPAFIPPSQIFCQAEDSREVIRPSPGIINGMGLLTPANTNPPASLPSGTVTFLFTDIEGSTKLWEQHPESMRTALEHHDALMREAIGSCGGSVFKTMGDAFCAVFPAAPGALAAAIKAQLSLLRESWPDPVSIRVRMALHTGIAQERDGDYFGPVLNRVARLCAAGHGGQTLVSTSSHDLLLDHLPEEVGLRDLGAHRFKDLERAERVYQITHPEL
;
A
#
# COMPACT_ATOMS: atom_id res chain seq x y z
N MET A 1 -28.81 -10.77 -32.35
CA MET A 1 -27.45 -10.48 -31.83
C MET A 1 -27.48 -9.05 -31.26
N ARG A 2 -27.82 -8.90 -29.98
CA ARG A 2 -28.06 -7.59 -29.34
C ARG A 2 -26.80 -7.14 -28.62
N ILE A 3 -26.36 -5.93 -28.95
CA ILE A 3 -25.22 -5.22 -28.38
C ILE A 3 -25.70 -4.63 -27.05
N GLY A 4 -25.13 -5.11 -25.94
CA GLY A 4 -25.45 -4.65 -24.58
C GLY A 4 -24.71 -3.38 -24.25
N ILE A 5 -25.48 -2.31 -24.06
CA ILE A 5 -25.04 -0.97 -23.65
C ILE A 5 -24.68 -1.06 -22.17
N PHE A 6 -23.42 -0.84 -21.81
CA PHE A 6 -23.00 -0.75 -20.40
C PHE A 6 -23.52 0.56 -19.81
N TYR A 7 -24.40 0.43 -18.83
CA TYR A 7 -24.92 1.52 -18.00
C TYR A 7 -23.74 2.14 -17.24
N ARG A 8 -23.45 3.43 -17.49
CA ARG A 8 -22.54 4.23 -16.66
C ARG A 8 -23.33 4.72 -15.46
N ASP A 9 -23.00 4.18 -14.29
CA ASP A 9 -23.43 4.75 -13.01
C ASP A 9 -22.61 6.04 -12.75
N PRO A 10 -23.24 7.21 -12.58
CA PRO A 10 -22.55 8.48 -12.33
C PRO A 10 -21.91 8.58 -10.92
N ALA A 11 -22.05 7.57 -10.05
CA ALA A 11 -21.40 7.55 -8.72
C ALA A 11 -20.16 6.63 -8.63
N PHE A 12 -19.73 5.97 -9.71
CA PHE A 12 -18.57 5.07 -9.70
C PHE A 12 -17.25 5.85 -9.78
N ILE A 13 -16.60 6.05 -8.63
CA ILE A 13 -15.22 6.56 -8.55
C ILE A 13 -14.27 5.36 -8.64
N PRO A 14 -13.50 5.18 -9.74
CA PRO A 14 -12.54 4.10 -9.82
C PRO A 14 -11.48 4.25 -8.70
N PRO A 15 -10.91 3.16 -8.14
CA PRO A 15 -9.91 3.23 -7.06
C PRO A 15 -8.77 4.19 -7.35
N SER A 16 -8.41 4.34 -8.63
CA SER A 16 -7.38 5.29 -9.08
C SER A 16 -7.72 6.79 -8.97
N GLN A 17 -8.99 7.15 -8.74
CA GLN A 17 -9.42 8.49 -8.38
C GLN A 17 -9.53 8.68 -6.86
N ILE A 18 -9.68 7.61 -6.08
CA ILE A 18 -9.67 7.66 -4.61
C ILE A 18 -8.30 8.11 -4.08
N PHE A 19 -7.21 7.66 -4.72
CA PHE A 19 -5.85 8.10 -4.39
C PHE A 19 -5.61 9.61 -4.58
N CYS A 20 -6.48 10.32 -5.30
CA CYS A 20 -6.28 11.72 -5.69
C CYS A 20 -7.27 12.72 -5.08
N GLN A 21 -8.31 12.27 -4.35
CA GLN A 21 -9.39 13.16 -3.86
C GLN A 21 -9.38 13.46 -2.35
N ALA A 22 -8.35 13.05 -1.61
CA ALA A 22 -8.19 13.47 -0.22
C ALA A 22 -7.57 14.88 -0.12
N GLU A 23 -8.23 15.88 -0.68
CA GLU A 23 -7.95 17.29 -0.42
C GLU A 23 -9.25 17.98 0.00
N ASP A 24 -9.08 18.88 0.97
CA ASP A 24 -10.06 19.84 1.49
C ASP A 24 -10.87 19.41 2.72
N SER A 25 -10.29 19.65 3.90
CA SER A 25 -10.90 20.48 4.98
C SER A 25 -10.12 20.35 6.29
N ARG A 26 -9.16 21.25 6.55
CA ARG A 26 -8.77 21.62 7.92
C ARG A 26 -8.45 23.12 8.02
N GLU A 27 -9.39 23.82 8.61
CA GLU A 27 -9.33 25.20 9.07
C GLU A 27 -8.23 25.33 10.15
N VAL A 28 -7.28 26.26 9.93
CA VAL A 28 -6.15 26.52 10.84
C VAL A 28 -6.60 27.47 11.94
N ILE A 29 -6.83 26.95 13.14
CA ILE A 29 -6.96 27.78 14.35
C ILE A 29 -5.56 27.93 14.97
N ARG A 30 -5.02 29.16 14.92
CA ARG A 30 -3.78 29.53 15.64
C ARG A 30 -4.09 29.89 17.09
N PRO A 31 -3.33 29.41 18.09
CA PRO A 31 -3.29 30.06 19.40
C PRO A 31 -2.11 31.05 19.49
N SER A 32 -2.40 32.21 20.08
CA SER A 32 -1.46 33.31 20.41
C SER A 32 -0.53 32.95 21.59
N PRO A 33 0.63 33.61 21.76
CA PRO A 33 1.65 33.21 22.72
C PRO A 33 1.37 33.73 24.13
N GLY A 34 1.47 32.84 25.12
CA GLY A 34 1.34 33.12 26.56
C GLY A 34 2.61 32.74 27.33
N ILE A 35 2.98 33.61 28.27
CA ILE A 35 4.26 33.77 28.97
C ILE A 35 4.67 32.58 29.87
N ILE A 36 6.00 32.37 29.94
CA ILE A 36 6.77 31.46 30.79
C ILE A 36 6.65 31.74 32.30
N ASN A 37 6.62 30.70 33.13
CA ASN A 37 7.31 30.62 34.44
C ASN A 37 7.08 29.25 35.10
N GLY A 38 8.15 28.58 35.56
CA GLY A 38 8.03 27.46 36.49
C GLY A 38 9.13 26.41 36.41
N MET A 39 10.14 26.59 37.25
CA MET A 39 11.23 25.66 37.57
C MET A 39 10.72 24.28 38.04
N GLY A 40 11.17 23.19 37.43
CA GLY A 40 10.87 21.81 37.86
C GLY A 40 11.80 20.80 37.20
N LEU A 41 12.44 19.95 38.01
CA LEU A 41 13.51 19.03 37.63
C LEU A 41 13.16 18.13 36.42
N LEU A 42 14.04 18.08 35.42
CA LEU A 42 13.95 17.12 34.32
C LEU A 42 14.81 15.89 34.63
N THR A 43 14.13 14.81 34.97
CA THR A 43 14.54 13.43 34.72
C THR A 43 14.90 13.30 33.22
N PRO A 44 15.96 12.58 32.81
CA PRO A 44 16.14 12.30 31.39
C PRO A 44 15.02 11.37 30.94
N ALA A 45 13.98 11.94 30.35
CA ALA A 45 13.00 11.18 29.60
C ALA A 45 13.75 10.58 28.41
N ASN A 46 13.90 9.26 28.42
CA ASN A 46 14.40 8.51 27.27
C ASN A 46 13.29 8.50 26.20
N THR A 47 13.05 9.64 25.57
CA THR A 47 12.15 9.75 24.42
C THR A 47 12.95 9.37 23.20
N ASN A 48 12.85 8.11 22.78
CA ASN A 48 13.12 7.81 21.38
C ASN A 48 12.27 8.78 20.55
N PRO A 49 12.86 9.58 19.64
CA PRO A 49 12.05 10.34 18.71
C PRO A 49 11.15 9.34 17.95
N PRO A 50 9.89 9.71 17.63
CA PRO A 50 9.09 8.88 16.75
C PRO A 50 9.93 8.57 15.50
N ALA A 51 10.01 7.29 15.13
CA ALA A 51 10.79 6.85 13.99
C ALA A 51 10.42 7.71 12.78
N SER A 52 11.37 8.47 12.25
CA SER A 52 11.14 9.32 11.09
C SER A 52 10.93 8.43 9.87
N LEU A 53 9.93 8.77 9.07
CA LEU A 53 9.68 8.10 7.80
C LEU A 53 10.85 8.37 6.82
N PRO A 54 11.25 7.37 6.01
CA PRO A 54 12.43 7.49 5.15
C PRO A 54 12.20 8.48 3.98
N SER A 55 13.23 9.22 3.59
CA SER A 55 13.22 10.10 2.40
C SER A 55 14.38 9.77 1.46
N GLY A 56 14.30 10.22 0.20
CA GLY A 56 15.27 9.88 -0.84
C GLY A 56 14.78 8.74 -1.71
N THR A 57 15.66 7.82 -2.10
CA THR A 57 15.27 6.61 -2.85
C THR A 57 14.66 5.60 -1.89
N VAL A 58 13.34 5.44 -1.95
CA VAL A 58 12.56 4.56 -1.07
C VAL A 58 11.69 3.61 -1.88
N THR A 59 11.26 2.51 -1.28
CA THR A 59 10.36 1.55 -1.92
C THR A 59 8.99 1.59 -1.30
N PHE A 60 7.98 1.76 -2.13
CA PHE A 60 6.58 1.75 -1.72
C PHE A 60 5.97 0.37 -1.93
N LEU A 61 5.14 -0.05 -0.97
CA LEU A 61 4.23 -1.18 -1.08
C LEU A 61 2.80 -0.64 -0.99
N PHE A 62 2.03 -0.77 -2.07
CA PHE A 62 0.60 -0.46 -2.08
C PHE A 62 -0.19 -1.76 -2.14
N THR A 63 -1.29 -1.82 -1.41
CA THR A 63 -2.16 -2.99 -1.36
C THR A 63 -3.63 -2.58 -1.42
N ASP A 64 -4.50 -3.49 -1.85
CA ASP A 64 -5.94 -3.28 -1.97
C ASP A 64 -6.65 -4.65 -1.97
N ILE A 65 -7.83 -4.77 -1.33
CA ILE A 65 -8.59 -6.03 -1.37
C ILE A 65 -9.39 -6.07 -2.68
N GLU A 66 -9.22 -7.16 -3.43
CA GLU A 66 -9.99 -7.37 -4.66
C GLU A 66 -11.48 -7.54 -4.34
N GLY A 67 -12.32 -6.69 -4.96
CA GLY A 67 -13.77 -6.80 -4.83
C GLY A 67 -14.33 -6.42 -3.46
N SER A 68 -13.59 -5.66 -2.64
CA SER A 68 -13.98 -5.29 -1.27
C SER A 68 -15.35 -4.61 -1.19
N THR A 69 -15.68 -3.70 -2.12
CA THR A 69 -16.99 -3.05 -2.18
C THR A 69 -18.14 -4.06 -2.25
N LYS A 70 -18.02 -5.08 -3.10
CA LYS A 70 -19.03 -6.13 -3.24
C LYS A 70 -19.17 -6.96 -1.97
N LEU A 71 -18.04 -7.27 -1.31
CA LEU A 71 -18.05 -8.01 -0.04
C LEU A 71 -18.74 -7.21 1.07
N TRP A 72 -18.49 -5.90 1.13
CA TRP A 72 -19.17 -5.00 2.07
C TRP A 72 -20.69 -4.92 1.84
N GLU A 73 -21.12 -4.86 0.58
CA GLU A 73 -22.55 -4.81 0.25
C GLU A 73 -23.27 -6.13 0.56
N GLN A 74 -22.61 -7.27 0.31
CA GLN A 74 -23.24 -8.59 0.41
C GLN A 74 -23.12 -9.21 1.81
N HIS A 75 -22.00 -8.97 2.50
CA HIS A 75 -21.63 -9.64 3.74
C HIS A 75 -21.00 -8.67 4.76
N PRO A 76 -21.69 -7.58 5.15
CA PRO A 76 -21.11 -6.49 5.96
C PRO A 76 -20.61 -6.93 7.35
N GLU A 77 -21.24 -7.94 7.96
CA GLU A 77 -20.83 -8.45 9.27
C GLU A 77 -19.55 -9.27 9.18
N SER A 78 -19.51 -10.28 8.31
CA SER A 78 -18.32 -11.10 8.06
C SER A 78 -17.16 -10.24 7.54
N MET A 79 -17.44 -9.26 6.68
CA MET A 79 -16.41 -8.35 6.13
C MET A 79 -15.78 -7.47 7.22
N ARG A 80 -16.54 -7.06 8.25
CA ARG A 80 -15.97 -6.29 9.38
C ARG A 80 -14.93 -7.09 10.14
N THR A 81 -15.25 -8.33 10.50
CA THR A 81 -14.30 -9.24 11.17
C THR A 81 -13.13 -9.59 10.26
N ALA A 82 -13.37 -9.84 8.97
CA ALA A 82 -12.31 -10.09 8.01
C ALA A 82 -11.36 -8.88 7.87
N LEU A 83 -11.88 -7.65 7.89
CA LEU A 83 -11.04 -6.46 7.79
C LEU A 83 -10.15 -6.27 9.02
N GLU A 84 -10.63 -6.58 10.22
CA GLU A 84 -9.81 -6.54 11.44
C GLU A 84 -8.63 -7.52 11.38
N HIS A 85 -8.87 -8.74 10.89
CA HIS A 85 -7.81 -9.75 10.72
C HIS A 85 -6.84 -9.32 9.61
N HIS A 86 -7.36 -8.86 8.47
CA HIS A 86 -6.56 -8.32 7.37
C HIS A 86 -5.61 -7.22 7.85
N ASP A 87 -6.13 -6.22 8.58
CA ASP A 87 -5.34 -5.09 9.05
C ASP A 87 -4.23 -5.53 10.00
N ALA A 88 -4.51 -6.49 10.88
CA ALA A 88 -3.50 -7.07 11.77
C ALA A 88 -2.38 -7.76 10.99
N LEU A 89 -2.73 -8.62 10.02
CA LEU A 89 -1.76 -9.32 9.19
C LEU A 89 -0.90 -8.36 8.35
N MET A 90 -1.52 -7.34 7.76
CA MET A 90 -0.83 -6.33 6.96
C MET A 90 0.14 -5.50 7.80
N ARG A 91 -0.28 -5.01 8.97
CA ARG A 91 0.57 -4.22 9.87
C ARG A 91 1.75 -5.04 10.40
N GLU A 92 1.50 -6.29 10.77
CA GLU A 92 2.55 -7.21 11.24
C GLU A 92 3.57 -7.49 10.13
N ALA A 93 3.13 -7.84 8.92
CA ALA A 93 4.02 -8.10 7.80
C ALA A 93 4.87 -6.87 7.44
N ILE A 94 4.26 -5.68 7.40
CA ILE A 94 4.95 -4.44 7.06
C ILE A 94 5.95 -4.05 8.16
N GLY A 95 5.51 -4.02 9.43
CA GLY A 95 6.34 -3.58 10.55
C GLY A 95 7.53 -4.49 10.82
N SER A 96 7.32 -5.81 10.78
CA SER A 96 8.38 -6.81 11.01
C SER A 96 9.46 -6.82 9.91
N CYS A 97 9.17 -6.28 8.74
CA CYS A 97 10.10 -6.15 7.63
C CYS A 97 10.68 -4.73 7.47
N GLY A 98 10.57 -3.89 8.52
CA GLY A 98 11.17 -2.56 8.57
C GLY A 98 10.42 -1.51 7.73
N GLY A 99 9.16 -1.78 7.37
CA GLY A 99 8.29 -0.84 6.69
C GLY A 99 7.49 0.02 7.65
N SER A 100 6.98 1.13 7.14
CA SER A 100 6.07 2.02 7.87
C SER A 100 4.81 2.27 7.05
N VAL A 101 3.65 2.05 7.65
CA VAL A 101 2.35 2.44 7.07
C VAL A 101 2.17 3.93 7.27
N PHE A 102 2.22 4.71 6.19
CA PHE A 102 2.01 6.15 6.26
C PHE A 102 0.56 6.53 5.97
N LYS A 103 -0.19 5.68 5.27
CA LYS A 103 -1.59 5.94 4.91
C LYS A 103 -2.40 4.65 4.75
N THR A 104 -3.65 4.70 5.18
CA THR A 104 -4.67 3.68 4.91
C THR A 104 -5.90 4.34 4.31
N MET A 105 -6.54 3.70 3.33
CA MET A 105 -7.74 4.20 2.64
C MET A 105 -8.75 3.06 2.53
N GLY A 106 -9.67 2.97 3.49
CA GLY A 106 -10.51 1.79 3.63
C GLY A 106 -9.66 0.56 3.91
N ASP A 107 -9.72 -0.41 3.02
CA ASP A 107 -8.97 -1.67 3.02
C ASP A 107 -7.58 -1.58 2.35
N ALA A 108 -7.25 -0.45 1.72
CA ALA A 108 -5.95 -0.26 1.07
C ALA A 108 -4.88 0.24 2.06
N PHE A 109 -3.68 -0.35 1.98
CA PHE A 109 -2.49 0.13 2.70
C PHE A 109 -1.48 0.75 1.76
N CYS A 110 -0.92 1.89 2.18
CA CYS A 110 0.26 2.49 1.60
C CYS A 110 1.39 2.46 2.63
N ALA A 111 2.44 1.71 2.31
CA ALA A 111 3.62 1.59 3.13
C ALA A 111 4.88 2.00 2.38
N VAL A 112 5.88 2.41 3.15
CA VAL A 112 7.19 2.81 2.66
C VAL A 112 8.28 2.03 3.39
N PHE A 113 9.32 1.67 2.64
CA PHE A 113 10.48 0.93 3.10
C PHE A 113 11.75 1.69 2.69
N PRO A 114 12.81 1.67 3.52
CA PRO A 114 14.10 2.24 3.15
C PRO A 114 14.71 1.62 1.89
N ALA A 115 14.41 0.34 1.60
CA ALA A 115 14.97 -0.40 0.48
C ALA A 115 14.02 -1.48 -0.05
N ALA A 116 14.24 -1.91 -1.31
CA ALA A 116 13.38 -2.87 -2.00
C ALA A 116 13.30 -4.26 -1.33
N PRO A 117 14.39 -4.85 -0.79
CA PRO A 117 14.33 -6.16 -0.15
C PRO A 117 13.34 -6.24 1.03
N GLY A 118 13.24 -5.18 1.84
CA GLY A 118 12.27 -5.12 2.94
C GLY A 118 10.82 -5.13 2.45
N ALA A 119 10.54 -4.40 1.38
CA ALA A 119 9.21 -4.37 0.77
C ALA A 119 8.84 -5.72 0.13
N LEU A 120 9.81 -6.39 -0.51
CA LEU A 120 9.64 -7.75 -1.04
C LEU A 120 9.30 -8.74 0.08
N ALA A 121 10.09 -8.75 1.16
CA ALA A 121 9.86 -9.63 2.30
C ALA A 121 8.48 -9.41 2.92
N ALA A 122 8.08 -8.15 3.09
CA ALA A 122 6.76 -7.79 3.61
C ALA A 122 5.63 -8.29 2.71
N ALA A 123 5.76 -8.11 1.39
CA ALA A 123 4.73 -8.54 0.43
C ALA A 123 4.56 -10.08 0.42
N ILE A 124 5.67 -10.83 0.47
CA ILE A 124 5.62 -12.30 0.56
C ILE A 124 5.01 -12.74 1.88
N LYS A 125 5.48 -12.20 3.01
CA LYS A 125 4.94 -12.51 4.34
C LYS A 125 3.43 -12.24 4.39
N ALA A 126 3.00 -11.09 3.89
CA ALA A 126 1.60 -10.71 3.84
C ALA A 126 0.77 -11.68 2.97
N GLN A 127 1.19 -11.98 1.74
CA GLN A 127 0.47 -12.91 0.86
C GLN A 127 0.36 -14.32 1.46
N LEU A 128 1.43 -14.85 2.06
CA LEU A 128 1.41 -16.15 2.72
C LEU A 128 0.51 -16.17 3.96
N SER A 129 0.55 -15.10 4.77
CA SER A 129 -0.34 -14.94 5.92
C SER A 129 -1.81 -14.89 5.50
N LEU A 130 -2.14 -14.09 4.49
CA LEU A 130 -3.51 -13.97 3.95
C LEU A 130 -4.02 -15.28 3.34
N LEU A 131 -3.13 -16.05 2.70
CA LEU A 131 -3.45 -17.36 2.14
C LEU A 131 -3.81 -18.39 3.22
N ARG A 132 -3.15 -18.32 4.38
CA ARG A 132 -3.31 -19.26 5.49
C ARG A 132 -4.41 -18.84 6.47
N GLU A 133 -4.89 -17.61 6.38
CA GLU A 133 -5.92 -17.07 7.27
C GLU A 133 -7.28 -17.78 7.05
N SER A 134 -7.93 -18.10 8.16
CA SER A 134 -9.28 -18.69 8.15
C SER A 134 -10.33 -17.58 8.20
N TRP A 135 -10.75 -17.13 7.03
CA TRP A 135 -11.73 -16.03 6.89
C TRP A 135 -13.13 -16.43 7.37
N PRO A 136 -13.92 -15.48 7.91
CA PRO A 136 -15.29 -15.74 8.31
C PRO A 136 -16.18 -16.02 7.10
N ASP A 137 -16.94 -17.12 7.13
CA ASP A 137 -17.86 -17.47 6.05
C ASP A 137 -18.89 -16.35 5.79
N PRO A 138 -19.28 -16.11 4.52
CA PRO A 138 -18.78 -16.71 3.29
C PRO A 138 -17.64 -15.90 2.63
N VAL A 139 -16.96 -15.02 3.38
CA VAL A 139 -15.96 -14.08 2.85
C VAL A 139 -14.62 -14.78 2.68
N SER A 140 -13.92 -14.47 1.58
CA SER A 140 -12.51 -14.82 1.38
C SER A 140 -11.77 -13.61 0.85
N ILE A 141 -10.72 -13.18 1.54
CA ILE A 141 -9.97 -11.97 1.20
C ILE A 141 -8.81 -12.32 0.27
N ARG A 142 -8.74 -11.63 -0.86
CA ARG A 142 -7.64 -11.73 -1.83
C ARG A 142 -7.06 -10.33 -2.03
N VAL A 143 -5.79 -10.15 -1.69
CA VAL A 143 -5.13 -8.83 -1.74
C VAL A 143 -4.23 -8.74 -2.95
N ARG A 144 -4.39 -7.69 -3.74
CA ARG A 144 -3.42 -7.32 -4.78
C ARG A 144 -2.40 -6.36 -4.19
N MET A 145 -1.16 -6.48 -4.63
CA MET A 145 -0.04 -5.70 -4.10
C MET A 145 0.84 -5.18 -5.23
N ALA A 146 1.52 -4.06 -5.00
CA ALA A 146 2.52 -3.54 -5.90
C ALA A 146 3.74 -2.93 -5.20
N LEU A 147 4.91 -3.17 -5.78
CA LEU A 147 6.19 -2.60 -5.37
C LEU A 147 6.71 -1.60 -6.40
N HIS A 148 7.07 -0.42 -5.93
CA HIS A 148 7.75 0.58 -6.75
C HIS A 148 8.79 1.37 -5.98
N THR A 149 9.98 1.50 -6.55
CA THR A 149 11.09 2.26 -5.98
C THR A 149 11.26 3.56 -6.75
N GLY A 150 11.38 4.67 -6.02
CA GLY A 150 11.61 5.97 -6.61
C GLY A 150 12.04 7.00 -5.56
N ILE A 151 12.36 8.19 -6.05
CA ILE A 151 12.72 9.31 -5.17
C ILE A 151 11.43 9.92 -4.64
N ALA A 152 11.33 10.02 -3.32
CA ALA A 152 10.22 10.68 -2.64
C ALA A 152 10.73 11.54 -1.48
N GLN A 153 9.98 12.60 -1.20
CA GLN A 153 10.16 13.41 0.00
C GLN A 153 8.97 13.18 0.90
N GLU A 154 9.25 12.92 2.17
CA GLU A 154 8.23 12.92 3.20
C GLU A 154 7.85 14.36 3.57
N ARG A 155 6.55 14.57 3.79
CA ARG A 155 6.01 15.83 4.29
C ARG A 155 4.80 15.55 5.18
N ASP A 156 4.89 15.98 6.43
CA ASP A 156 3.80 15.91 7.43
C ASP A 156 3.23 14.49 7.62
N GLY A 157 4.07 13.47 7.49
CA GLY A 157 3.71 12.06 7.61
C GLY A 157 3.13 11.43 6.34
N ASP A 158 3.09 12.14 5.21
CA ASP A 158 2.62 11.63 3.91
C ASP A 158 3.68 11.83 2.82
N TYR A 159 3.44 11.19 1.67
CA TYR A 159 4.25 11.33 0.48
C TYR A 159 3.39 11.86 -0.67
N PHE A 160 4.03 12.52 -1.63
CA PHE A 160 3.35 13.07 -2.80
C PHE A 160 4.19 12.91 -4.06
N GLY A 161 3.51 12.91 -5.20
CA GLY A 161 4.14 13.04 -6.51
C GLY A 161 4.06 11.78 -7.40
N PRO A 162 4.78 11.79 -8.53
CA PRO A 162 4.62 10.79 -9.59
C PRO A 162 4.91 9.34 -9.16
N VAL A 163 5.75 9.14 -8.16
CA VAL A 163 6.11 7.82 -7.62
C VAL A 163 4.90 7.12 -6.99
N LEU A 164 4.05 7.86 -6.26
CA LEU A 164 2.82 7.35 -5.66
C LEU A 164 1.77 7.02 -6.73
N ASN A 165 1.65 7.89 -7.73
CA ASN A 165 0.75 7.65 -8.85
C ASN A 165 1.14 6.35 -9.59
N ARG A 166 2.45 6.12 -9.80
CA ARG A 166 2.93 4.91 -10.48
C ARG A 166 2.62 3.64 -9.70
N VAL A 167 2.93 3.60 -8.40
CA VAL A 167 2.67 2.42 -7.57
C VAL A 167 1.17 2.14 -7.42
N ALA A 168 0.35 3.18 -7.32
CA ALA A 168 -1.11 3.04 -7.28
C ALA A 168 -1.67 2.45 -8.59
N ARG A 169 -1.18 2.92 -9.74
CA ARG A 169 -1.58 2.38 -11.06
C ARG A 169 -1.13 0.93 -11.25
N LEU A 170 0.07 0.61 -10.78
CA LEU A 170 0.61 -0.74 -10.80
C LEU A 170 -0.24 -1.67 -9.91
N CYS A 171 -0.56 -1.26 -8.69
CA CYS A 171 -1.42 -2.02 -7.77
C CYS A 171 -2.79 -2.28 -8.39
N ALA A 172 -3.42 -1.25 -8.96
CA ALA A 172 -4.75 -1.35 -9.57
C ALA A 172 -4.80 -2.28 -10.79
N ALA A 173 -3.66 -2.56 -11.43
CA ALA A 173 -3.55 -3.50 -12.55
C ALA A 173 -3.38 -4.97 -12.11
N GLY A 174 -3.10 -5.21 -10.84
CA GLY A 174 -2.97 -6.55 -10.27
C GLY A 174 -4.32 -7.19 -9.93
N HIS A 175 -4.26 -8.50 -9.76
CA HIS A 175 -5.37 -9.34 -9.29
C HIS A 175 -5.18 -9.75 -7.83
N GLY A 176 -6.27 -10.15 -7.17
CA GLY A 176 -6.21 -10.66 -5.80
C GLY A 176 -5.25 -11.85 -5.67
N GLY A 177 -4.30 -11.75 -4.73
CA GLY A 177 -3.20 -12.70 -4.52
C GLY A 177 -1.96 -12.45 -5.38
N GLN A 178 -1.96 -11.41 -6.23
CA GLN A 178 -0.83 -11.07 -7.08
C GLN A 178 -0.01 -9.93 -6.48
N THR A 179 1.32 -10.04 -6.55
CA THR A 179 2.24 -8.94 -6.22
C THR A 179 3.01 -8.52 -7.47
N LEU A 180 2.75 -7.30 -7.93
CA LEU A 180 3.39 -6.70 -9.10
C LEU A 180 4.59 -5.83 -8.71
N VAL A 181 5.57 -5.74 -9.60
CA VAL A 181 6.83 -5.06 -9.36
C VAL A 181 7.17 -4.21 -10.58
N SER A 182 7.49 -2.94 -10.34
CA SER A 182 8.02 -2.04 -11.37
C SER A 182 9.45 -2.39 -11.76
N THR A 183 9.92 -1.85 -12.89
CA THR A 183 11.30 -2.02 -13.35
C THR A 183 12.32 -1.55 -12.33
N SER A 184 12.11 -0.39 -11.69
CA SER A 184 13.05 0.15 -10.71
C SER A 184 13.19 -0.73 -9.46
N SER A 185 12.10 -1.34 -9.00
CA SER A 185 12.17 -2.29 -7.89
C SER A 185 12.76 -3.63 -8.32
N HIS A 186 12.42 -4.11 -9.52
CA HIS A 186 13.00 -5.33 -10.08
C HIS A 186 14.53 -5.25 -10.12
N ASP A 187 15.08 -4.17 -10.67
CA ASP A 187 16.53 -4.02 -10.86
C ASP A 187 17.29 -4.00 -9.53
N LEU A 188 16.69 -3.44 -8.47
CA LEU A 188 17.26 -3.45 -7.12
C LEU A 188 17.15 -4.80 -6.41
N LEU A 189 16.22 -5.65 -6.85
CA LEU A 189 15.99 -6.97 -6.26
C LEU A 189 16.85 -8.07 -6.88
N LEU A 190 17.35 -7.91 -8.12
CA LEU A 190 18.06 -8.96 -8.86
C LEU A 190 19.16 -9.67 -8.04
N ASP A 191 19.96 -8.92 -7.28
CA ASP A 191 21.06 -9.47 -6.47
C ASP A 191 20.65 -9.86 -5.03
N HIS A 192 19.37 -9.68 -4.68
CA HIS A 192 18.85 -9.81 -3.31
C HIS A 192 17.62 -10.73 -3.22
N LEU A 193 17.30 -11.47 -4.27
CA LEU A 193 16.18 -12.42 -4.25
C LEU A 193 16.49 -13.62 -3.36
N PRO A 194 15.59 -13.98 -2.42
CA PRO A 194 15.66 -15.26 -1.73
C PRO A 194 15.58 -16.43 -2.73
N GLU A 195 16.15 -17.59 -2.37
CA GLU A 195 16.27 -18.76 -3.25
C GLU A 195 14.92 -19.26 -3.81
N GLU A 196 13.86 -19.16 -3.02
CA GLU A 196 12.52 -19.62 -3.37
C GLU A 196 11.70 -18.57 -4.15
N VAL A 197 12.25 -17.37 -4.37
CA VAL A 197 11.51 -16.24 -4.94
C VAL A 197 11.97 -15.96 -6.36
N GLY A 198 11.02 -15.89 -7.27
CA GLY A 198 11.25 -15.52 -8.67
C GLY A 198 10.60 -14.19 -9.03
N LEU A 199 11.08 -13.59 -10.13
CA LEU A 199 10.45 -12.46 -10.80
C LEU A 199 10.09 -12.86 -12.23
N ARG A 200 8.80 -12.99 -12.50
CA ARG A 200 8.27 -13.31 -13.82
C ARG A 200 7.97 -12.03 -14.59
N ASP A 201 8.58 -11.86 -15.75
CA ASP A 201 8.29 -10.75 -16.66
C ASP A 201 6.88 -10.88 -17.28
N LEU A 202 6.07 -9.84 -17.11
CA LEU A 202 4.71 -9.71 -17.66
C LEU A 202 4.66 -8.74 -18.86
N GLY A 203 5.81 -8.25 -19.33
CA GLY A 203 5.94 -7.36 -20.46
C GLY A 203 5.68 -5.89 -20.14
N ALA A 204 5.61 -5.08 -21.19
CA ALA A 204 5.41 -3.63 -21.09
C ALA A 204 3.91 -3.27 -21.12
N HIS A 205 3.49 -2.47 -20.13
CA HIS A 205 2.13 -2.01 -19.94
C HIS A 205 2.06 -0.48 -20.00
N ARG A 206 1.03 0.06 -20.66
CA ARG A 206 0.74 1.51 -20.63
C ARG A 206 -0.30 1.77 -19.56
N PHE A 207 0.08 2.50 -18.53
CA PHE A 207 -0.85 2.97 -17.51
C PHE A 207 -1.38 4.35 -17.87
N LYS A 208 -2.64 4.59 -17.51
CA LYS A 208 -3.28 5.90 -17.68
C LYS A 208 -2.44 6.98 -17.01
N ASP A 209 -2.24 8.09 -17.71
CA ASP A 209 -1.55 9.29 -17.22
C ASP A 209 -0.05 9.08 -16.90
N LEU A 210 0.55 7.95 -17.31
CA LEU A 210 2.01 7.76 -17.30
C LEU A 210 2.57 7.90 -18.73
N GLU A 211 3.54 8.80 -18.90
CA GLU A 211 4.11 9.11 -20.22
C GLU A 211 4.80 7.92 -20.90
N ARG A 212 5.45 7.07 -20.11
CA ARG A 212 6.22 5.91 -20.59
C ARG A 212 5.54 4.62 -20.18
N ALA A 213 5.58 3.63 -21.09
CA ALA A 213 5.22 2.26 -20.75
C ALA A 213 6.13 1.76 -19.62
N GLU A 214 5.54 1.02 -18.68
CA GLU A 214 6.22 0.39 -17.56
C GLU A 214 6.37 -1.10 -17.87
N ARG A 215 7.57 -1.66 -17.72
CA ARG A 215 7.71 -3.11 -17.72
C ARG A 215 7.32 -3.64 -16.34
N VAL A 216 6.45 -4.63 -16.32
CA VAL A 216 5.85 -5.15 -15.09
C VAL A 216 6.35 -6.55 -14.86
N TYR A 217 6.69 -6.85 -13.61
CA TYR A 217 7.09 -8.18 -13.17
C TYR A 217 6.12 -8.65 -12.09
N GLN A 218 5.97 -9.95 -11.95
CA GLN A 218 5.24 -10.58 -10.85
C GLN A 218 6.21 -11.34 -9.97
N ILE A 219 6.07 -11.18 -8.66
CA ILE A 219 6.72 -12.06 -7.69
C ILE A 219 6.08 -13.44 -7.76
N THR A 220 6.91 -14.48 -7.82
CA THR A 220 6.50 -15.88 -7.76
C THR A 220 7.14 -16.54 -6.55
N HIS A 221 6.39 -17.39 -5.85
CA HIS A 221 6.84 -18.18 -4.71
C HIS A 221 6.16 -19.56 -4.81
N PRO A 222 6.75 -20.68 -4.35
CA PRO A 222 6.16 -22.01 -4.50
C PRO A 222 4.73 -22.15 -3.97
N GLU A 223 4.37 -21.35 -2.96
CA GLU A 223 3.04 -21.31 -2.36
C GLU A 223 2.10 -20.22 -2.94
N LEU A 224 2.58 -19.34 -3.83
CA LEU A 224 1.84 -18.17 -4.36
C LEU A 224 1.67 -18.18 -5.89
#